data_AF-A0A3S1FWM1-F1
#
_entry.id   AF-A0A3S1FWM1-F1
#
_cell.length_a   1.000
_cell.length_b   1.000
_cell.length_c   1.000
_cell.angle_alpha   90.00
_cell.angle_beta   90.00
_cell.angle_gamma   90.00
#
_symmetry.space_group_name_H-M   'P 1'
#
loop_
_entity.id
_entity.type
_entity.pdbx_description
1 polymer ?
#
loop_
_entity_poly.entity_id
_entity_poly.type
_entity_poly.pdbx_seq_one_letter_code
_entity_poly.pdbx_strand_id
1 'polypeptide(L)' 'MPVRVTTLKELAAQLDLSITTVSRALAGHQQIALKTRQRVTEAARQAGYVPN' A
#
# COMPACT_ATOMS: atom_id res chain seq x y z
N MET A 1 3.85 13.45 -19.23
CA MET A 1 2.82 12.79 -18.39
C MET A 1 3.43 11.47 -17.91
N PRO A 2 3.78 11.27 -16.62
CA PRO A 2 4.42 10.02 -16.24
C PRO A 2 3.38 8.90 -16.11
N VAL A 3 3.80 7.75 -16.60
CA VAL A 3 3.10 6.46 -16.69
C VAL A 3 2.53 6.06 -15.33
N ARG A 4 1.21 5.82 -15.25
CA ARG A 4 0.52 5.30 -14.07
C ARG A 4 0.84 3.82 -13.90
N VAL A 5 2.01 3.54 -13.36
CA VAL A 5 2.23 2.30 -12.62
C VAL A 5 1.52 2.48 -11.29
N THR A 6 0.53 1.63 -11.00
CA THR A 6 -0.21 1.66 -9.73
C THR A 6 0.78 1.33 -8.60
N THR A 7 1.40 2.38 -8.09
CA THR A 7 2.55 2.33 -7.20
C THR A 7 2.07 2.50 -5.76
N LEU A 8 2.96 2.24 -4.80
CA LEU A 8 2.77 2.57 -3.38
C LEU A 8 2.13 3.96 -3.16
N LYS A 9 2.35 4.91 -4.07
CA LYS A 9 1.83 6.28 -4.06
C LYS A 9 0.32 6.37 -4.32
N GLU A 10 -0.22 5.55 -5.23
CA GLU A 10 -1.66 5.45 -5.47
C GLU A 10 -2.37 4.70 -4.36
N LEU A 11 -1.76 3.62 -3.84
CA LEU A 11 -2.26 2.92 -2.66
C LEU A 11 -2.32 3.82 -1.44
N ALA A 12 -1.25 4.58 -1.21
CA ALA A 12 -1.17 5.61 -0.19
C ALA A 12 -2.31 6.62 -0.34
N ALA A 13 -2.53 7.16 -1.55
CA ALA A 13 -3.60 8.10 -1.81
C ALA A 13 -5.01 7.50 -1.62
N GLN A 14 -5.24 6.25 -2.03
CA GLN A 14 -6.54 5.60 -1.85
C GLN A 14 -6.88 5.24 -0.40
N LEU A 15 -5.84 4.93 0.39
CA LEU A 15 -6.01 4.52 1.78
C LEU A 15 -5.87 5.70 2.75
N ASP A 16 -5.67 6.92 2.25
CA ASP A 16 -5.31 8.12 3.04
C ASP A 16 -4.09 7.86 3.95
N LEU A 17 -3.14 7.08 3.45
CA LEU A 17 -1.91 6.73 4.15
C LEU A 17 -0.71 7.33 3.43
N SER A 18 0.39 7.53 4.14
CA SER A 18 1.65 7.89 3.49
C SER A 18 2.26 6.69 2.77
N ILE A 19 3.00 6.96 1.69
CA ILE A 19 3.80 5.94 0.97
C ILE A 19 4.70 5.15 1.94
N THR A 20 5.27 5.84 2.93
CA THR A 20 6.10 5.25 3.99
C THR A 20 5.30 4.33 4.93
N THR A 21 4.01 4.60 5.13
CA THR A 21 3.10 3.76 5.91
C THR A 21 2.71 2.51 5.14
N VAL A 22 2.43 2.64 3.83
CA VAL A 22 2.16 1.50 2.94
C VAL A 22 3.41 0.62 2.77
N SER A 23 4.58 1.23 2.60
CA SER A 23 5.87 0.54 2.54
C SER A 23 6.17 -0.23 3.83
N ARG A 24 5.97 0.38 5.01
CA ARG A 24 6.11 -0.31 6.31
C ARG A 24 5.05 -1.40 6.51
N ALA A 25 3.82 -1.19 6.05
CA ALA A 25 2.75 -2.20 6.11
C ALA A 25 3.08 -3.43 5.28
N LEU A 26 3.63 -3.25 4.08
CA LEU A 26 4.07 -4.34 3.21
C LEU A 26 5.33 -5.03 3.74
N ALA A 27 6.26 -4.27 4.34
CA ALA A 27 7.44 -4.82 5.02
C ALA A 27 7.11 -5.60 6.31
N GLY A 28 5.83 -5.65 6.73
CA GLY A 28 5.41 -6.43 7.89
C GLY A 28 5.66 -5.78 9.24
N HIS A 29 5.88 -4.45 9.29
CA HIS A 29 6.07 -3.75 10.57
C HIS A 29 4.84 -3.86 11.47
N GLN A 30 5.06 -4.26 12.73
CA GLN A 30 4.01 -4.43 13.75
C GLN A 30 3.37 -3.10 14.21
N GLN A 31 3.91 -1.96 13.80
CA GLN A 31 3.30 -0.65 14.05
C GLN A 31 2.00 -0.43 13.26
N ILE A 32 1.73 -1.26 12.25
CA ILE A 32 0.51 -1.19 11.45
C ILE A 32 -0.47 -2.22 12.00
N ALA A 33 -1.65 -1.75 12.42
CA ALA A 33 -2.72 -2.64 12.85
C ALA A 33 -3.00 -3.69 11.76
N LEU A 34 -3.20 -4.96 12.17
CA LEU A 34 -3.52 -6.06 11.26
C LEU A 34 -4.67 -5.72 10.30
N LYS A 35 -5.69 -5.01 10.81
CA LYS A 35 -6.83 -4.53 10.02
C LYS A 35 -6.41 -3.57 8.90
N THR A 36 -5.50 -2.64 9.20
CA THR A 36 -4.96 -1.70 8.20
C THR A 36 -4.06 -2.43 7.22
N ARG A 37 -3.22 -3.35 7.70
CA ARG A 37 -2.35 -4.17 6.84
C ARG A 37 -3.18 -5.00 5.85
N GLN A 38 -4.25 -5.62 6.31
CA GLN A 38 -5.18 -6.35 5.44
C GLN A 38 -5.84 -5.44 4.42
N ARG A 39 -6.35 -4.25 4.80
CA ARG A 39 -6.90 -3.27 3.85
C ARG A 39 -5.86 -2.82 2.82
N VAL A 40 -4.62 -2.58 3.25
CA VAL A 40 -3.51 -2.22 2.37
C VAL A 40 -3.20 -3.36 1.41
N THR A 41 -3.10 -4.60 1.89
CA THR A 41 -2.83 -5.78 1.05
C THR A 41 -3.97 -6.06 0.07
N GLU A 42 -5.23 -5.93 0.49
CA GLU A 42 -6.40 -6.10 -0.36
C GLU A 42 -6.44 -5.02 -1.44
N ALA A 43 -6.30 -3.75 -1.05
CA ALA A 43 -6.23 -2.64 -2.00
C ALA A 43 -5.04 -2.82 -2.94
N ALA A 44 -3.88 -3.26 -2.44
CA ALA A 44 -2.69 -3.51 -3.26
C ALA A 44 -2.94 -4.62 -4.28
N ARG A 45 -3.59 -5.70 -3.85
CA ARG A 45 -3.97 -6.81 -4.72
C ARG A 45 -4.98 -6.40 -5.79
N GLN A 46 -6.02 -5.64 -5.41
CA GLN A 46 -7.01 -5.06 -6.33
C GLN A 46 -6.36 -4.09 -7.33
N ALA A 47 -5.36 -3.35 -6.87
CA ALA A 47 -4.58 -2.40 -7.64
C ALA A 47 -3.51 -3.08 -8.53
N GLY A 48 -3.30 -4.39 -8.44
CA GLY A 48 -2.25 -5.10 -9.17
C GLY A 48 -0.83 -4.83 -8.65
N TYR A 49 -0.70 -4.24 -7.47
CA TYR A 49 0.59 -4.02 -6.80
C TYR A 49 1.07 -5.33 -6.19
N VAL A 50 2.15 -5.87 -6.76
CA VAL A 50 2.85 -7.05 -6.22
C VAL A 50 4.13 -6.55 -5.55
N PRO A 51 4.29 -6.71 -4.22
CA PRO A 51 5.56 -6.43 -3.56
C PRO A 51 6.61 -7.43 -4.06
N ASN A 52 7.77 -6.91 -4.49
CA ASN A 52 9.02 -7.67 -4.63
C ASN A 52 9.91 -7.39 -3.42
#